data_AF-A0A367K362-F1
#
_entry.id   AF-A0A367K362-F1
#
_cell.length_a   1.000
_cell.length_b   1.000
_cell.length_c   1.000
_cell.angle_alpha   90.00
_cell.angle_beta   90.00
_cell.angle_gamma   90.00
#
_symmetry.space_group_name_H-M   'P 1'
#
loop_
_entity.id
_entity.type
_entity.pdbx_description
1 polymer ?
#
loop_
_entity_poly.entity_id
_entity_poly.type
_entity_poly.pdbx_seq_one_letter_code
_entity_poly.pdbx_strand_id
1 'polypeptide(L)'
;MLQQKHISKRLGDAVKTKVLELTDEMFTSEQASLKQRASELLEKLHVPPFRKLKFSTKVYYDQNDETLVKKNLKKFGLDAILVLGNWPAPNTKFHEPTRNKGLIRMLKKNGLTVHFIDELKTSSKCPNCEDDLEIFKMVINPRPYRRVDMPTVKCHRLLSY
;
A
#
# COMPACT_ATOMS: atom_id res chain seq x y z
N MET A 1 -14.64 2.37 -14.01
CA MET A 1 -14.64 2.17 -15.49
C MET A 1 -16.00 2.48 -16.11
N LEU A 2 -17.12 1.98 -15.54
CA LEU A 2 -18.48 2.23 -16.02
C LEU A 2 -18.89 3.72 -16.07
N GLN A 3 -18.28 4.57 -15.24
CA GLN A 3 -18.50 6.02 -15.21
C GLN A 3 -17.76 6.79 -16.34
N GLN A 4 -16.93 6.14 -17.16
CA GLN A 4 -16.28 6.82 -18.28
C GLN A 4 -17.33 7.22 -19.32
N LYS A 5 -17.33 8.49 -19.75
CA LYS A 5 -18.33 9.07 -20.68
C LYS A 5 -18.64 8.16 -21.88
N HIS A 6 -17.62 7.61 -22.54
CA HIS A 6 -17.80 6.78 -23.72
C HIS A 6 -18.38 5.37 -23.46
N ILE A 7 -18.24 4.84 -22.24
CA ILE A 7 -18.86 3.58 -21.80
C ILE A 7 -20.28 3.87 -21.32
N SER A 8 -20.47 4.97 -20.59
CA SER A 8 -21.77 5.39 -20.08
C SER A 8 -22.80 5.67 -21.18
N LYS A 9 -22.33 6.13 -22.35
CA LYS A 9 -23.15 6.36 -23.55
C LYS A 9 -23.50 5.07 -24.32
N ARG A 10 -22.72 4.00 -24.13
CA ARG A 10 -22.89 2.71 -24.86
C ARG A 10 -23.68 1.68 -24.06
N LEU A 11 -23.72 1.82 -22.74
CA LEU A 11 -24.38 0.87 -21.85
C LEU A 11 -25.68 1.46 -21.32
N GLY A 12 -26.78 0.73 -21.46
CA GLY A 12 -28.05 1.07 -20.81
C GLY A 12 -27.92 0.95 -19.28
N ASP A 13 -28.67 1.78 -18.55
CA ASP A 13 -28.49 1.91 -17.10
C ASP A 13 -28.75 0.60 -16.35
N ALA A 14 -29.72 -0.21 -16.78
CA ALA A 14 -30.00 -1.53 -16.21
C ALA A 14 -28.82 -2.52 -16.31
N VAL A 15 -27.98 -2.42 -17.34
CA VAL A 15 -26.79 -3.26 -17.50
C VAL A 15 -25.66 -2.74 -16.62
N LYS A 16 -25.59 -1.43 -16.35
CA LYS A 16 -24.60 -0.85 -15.43
C LYS A 16 -24.86 -1.32 -14.00
N THR A 17 -26.12 -1.30 -13.56
CA THR A 17 -26.51 -1.78 -12.23
C THR A 17 -26.15 -3.24 -12.06
N LYS A 18 -26.49 -4.10 -13.04
CA LYS A 18 -26.10 -5.52 -13.01
C LYS A 18 -24.60 -5.76 -12.95
N VAL A 19 -23.80 -4.96 -13.66
CA VAL A 19 -22.33 -5.10 -13.60
C VAL A 19 -21.79 -4.64 -12.25
N LEU A 20 -22.36 -3.59 -11.64
CA LEU A 20 -21.98 -3.14 -10.30
C LEU A 20 -22.34 -4.17 -9.23
N GLU A 21 -23.56 -4.71 -9.28
CA GLU A 21 -24.02 -5.79 -8.40
C GLU A 21 -23.11 -7.02 -8.53
N LEU A 22 -22.80 -7.46 -9.75
CA LEU A 22 -21.86 -8.56 -9.99
C LEU A 22 -20.45 -8.27 -9.49
N THR A 23 -19.96 -7.03 -9.60
CA THR A 23 -18.67 -6.67 -9.03
C THR A 23 -18.71 -6.75 -7.50
N ASP A 24 -19.77 -6.27 -6.86
CA ASP A 24 -19.95 -6.34 -5.40
C ASP A 24 -20.08 -7.80 -4.91
N GLU A 25 -20.72 -8.68 -5.69
CA GLU A 25 -20.77 -10.13 -5.43
C GLU A 25 -19.39 -10.80 -5.59
N MET A 26 -18.58 -10.36 -6.55
CA MET A 26 -17.18 -10.81 -6.66
C MET A 26 -16.30 -10.38 -5.48
N PHE A 27 -16.67 -9.34 -4.73
CA PHE A 27 -15.96 -8.94 -3.51
C PHE A 27 -16.29 -9.84 -2.31
N THR A 28 -17.42 -10.55 -2.34
CA THR A 28 -17.90 -11.37 -1.21
C THR A 28 -17.64 -12.86 -1.40
N SER A 29 -17.51 -13.36 -2.63
CA SER A 29 -17.22 -14.77 -2.90
C SER A 29 -16.13 -14.97 -3.96
N GLU A 30 -15.12 -15.80 -3.64
CA GLU A 30 -14.07 -16.22 -4.58
C GLU A 30 -14.57 -17.30 -5.56
N GLN A 31 -15.71 -17.08 -6.22
CA GLN A 31 -16.24 -18.06 -7.15
C GLN A 31 -15.75 -17.81 -8.58
N ALA A 32 -15.12 -18.82 -9.18
CA ALA A 32 -14.63 -18.79 -10.56
C ALA A 32 -15.74 -18.53 -11.60
N SER A 33 -16.99 -18.91 -11.28
CA SER A 33 -18.18 -18.72 -12.13
C SER A 33 -18.53 -17.23 -12.33
N LEU A 34 -18.31 -16.38 -11.33
CA LEU A 34 -18.58 -14.95 -11.41
C LEU A 34 -17.60 -14.23 -12.35
N LYS A 35 -16.34 -14.68 -12.39
CA LYS A 35 -15.32 -14.16 -13.33
C LYS A 35 -15.70 -14.45 -14.78
N GLN A 36 -16.25 -15.64 -15.07
CA GLN A 36 -16.76 -15.99 -16.40
C GLN A 36 -17.94 -15.11 -16.81
N ARG A 37 -18.95 -14.94 -15.94
CA ARG A 37 -20.09 -14.04 -16.20
C ARG A 37 -19.69 -12.59 -16.43
N ALA A 38 -18.73 -12.09 -15.66
CA ALA A 38 -18.19 -10.74 -15.87
C ALA A 38 -17.48 -10.61 -17.23
N SER A 39 -16.74 -11.65 -17.66
CA SER A 39 -16.08 -11.69 -18.97
C SER A 39 -17.08 -11.65 -20.13
N GLU A 40 -18.16 -12.44 -20.05
CA GLU A 40 -19.24 -12.48 -21.06
C GLU A 40 -19.95 -11.13 -21.19
N LEU A 41 -20.21 -10.45 -20.06
CA LEU A 41 -20.80 -9.11 -20.07
C LEU A 41 -19.85 -8.04 -20.63
N LEU A 42 -18.54 -8.18 -20.38
CA LEU A 42 -17.51 -7.30 -20.95
C LEU A 42 -17.29 -7.53 -22.45
N GLU A 43 -17.61 -8.72 -22.98
CA GLU A 43 -17.63 -9.01 -24.42
C GLU A 43 -18.72 -8.23 -25.14
N LYS A 44 -19.95 -8.20 -24.59
CA LYS A 44 -21.07 -7.41 -25.13
C LYS A 44 -20.78 -5.92 -25.24
N LEU A 45 -19.81 -5.45 -24.46
CA LEU A 45 -19.40 -4.06 -24.35
C LEU A 45 -18.46 -3.60 -25.48
N HIS A 46 -18.05 -4.50 -26.41
CA HIS A 46 -17.04 -4.26 -27.46
C HIS A 46 -15.80 -3.53 -26.91
N VAL A 47 -15.42 -3.85 -25.68
CA VAL A 47 -14.24 -3.24 -25.04
C VAL A 47 -13.02 -3.92 -25.64
N PRO A 48 -12.06 -3.15 -26.19
CA PRO A 48 -10.89 -3.74 -26.79
C PRO A 48 -10.08 -4.56 -25.76
N PRO A 49 -9.41 -5.65 -26.17
CA PRO A 49 -8.79 -6.60 -25.26
C PRO A 49 -7.86 -5.97 -24.21
N PHE A 50 -7.09 -4.95 -24.60
CA PHE A 50 -6.18 -4.23 -23.71
C PHE A 50 -6.89 -3.53 -22.53
N ARG A 51 -8.14 -3.09 -22.71
CA ARG A 51 -8.93 -2.49 -21.62
C ARG A 51 -9.52 -3.54 -20.69
N LYS A 52 -9.87 -4.73 -21.20
CA LYS A 52 -10.29 -5.86 -20.37
C LYS A 52 -9.16 -6.31 -19.43
N LEU A 53 -7.94 -6.41 -19.95
CA LEU A 53 -6.74 -6.71 -19.15
C LEU A 53 -6.47 -5.64 -18.07
N LYS A 54 -6.63 -4.36 -18.40
CA LYS A 54 -6.50 -3.29 -17.39
C LYS A 54 -7.62 -3.30 -16.35
N PHE A 55 -8.82 -3.76 -16.73
CA PHE A 55 -9.95 -3.85 -15.83
C PHE A 55 -9.74 -4.91 -14.75
N SER A 56 -9.36 -6.14 -15.13
CA SER A 56 -9.07 -7.19 -14.15
C SER A 56 -7.99 -6.76 -13.18
N THR A 57 -6.89 -6.19 -13.69
CA THR A 57 -5.82 -5.64 -12.85
C THR A 57 -6.32 -4.57 -11.88
N LYS A 58 -7.18 -3.65 -12.34
CA LYS A 58 -7.77 -2.61 -11.46
C LYS A 58 -8.64 -3.21 -10.36
N VAL A 59 -9.49 -4.18 -10.70
CA VAL A 59 -10.35 -4.89 -9.73
C VAL A 59 -9.49 -5.60 -8.67
N TYR A 60 -8.41 -6.27 -9.07
CA TYR A 60 -7.50 -6.92 -8.11
C TYR A 60 -6.83 -5.91 -7.17
N TYR A 61 -6.39 -4.75 -7.67
CA TYR A 61 -5.85 -3.70 -6.80
C TYR A 61 -6.90 -3.19 -5.80
N ASP A 62 -8.13 -2.93 -6.25
CA ASP A 62 -9.22 -2.47 -5.37
C ASP A 62 -9.57 -3.53 -4.30
N GLN A 63 -9.62 -4.81 -4.67
CA GLN A 63 -9.82 -5.93 -3.74
C GLN A 63 -8.71 -6.04 -2.69
N ASN A 64 -7.45 -5.89 -3.12
CA ASN A 64 -6.31 -5.93 -2.21
C ASN A 64 -6.32 -4.75 -1.23
N ASP A 65 -6.63 -3.55 -1.72
CA ASP A 65 -6.73 -2.33 -0.92
C ASP A 65 -7.82 -2.46 0.16
N GLU A 66 -9.01 -2.95 -0.20
CA GLU A 66 -10.08 -3.21 0.76
C GLU A 66 -9.71 -4.30 1.76
N THR A 67 -9.10 -5.39 1.29
CA THR A 67 -8.67 -6.49 2.15
C THR A 67 -7.66 -6.02 3.19
N LEU A 68 -6.73 -5.14 2.78
CA LEU A 68 -5.77 -4.52 3.69
C LEU A 68 -6.49 -3.71 4.77
N VAL A 69 -7.46 -2.87 4.40
CA VAL A 69 -8.22 -2.08 5.37
C VAL A 69 -9.02 -2.97 6.33
N LYS A 70 -9.74 -3.96 5.81
CA LYS A 70 -10.52 -4.92 6.62
C LYS A 70 -9.63 -5.67 7.62
N LYS A 71 -8.44 -6.11 7.20
CA LYS A 71 -7.46 -6.77 8.08
C LYS A 71 -6.95 -5.84 9.18
N ASN A 72 -6.68 -4.58 8.85
CA ASN A 72 -6.26 -3.60 9.86
C ASN A 72 -7.37 -3.32 10.87
N LEU A 73 -8.60 -3.05 10.43
CA LEU A 73 -9.76 -2.84 11.31
C LEU A 73 -10.05 -4.07 12.18
N LYS A 74 -9.93 -5.29 11.63
CA LYS A 74 -10.09 -6.53 12.40
C LYS A 74 -9.02 -6.70 13.47
N LYS A 75 -7.79 -6.25 13.22
CA LYS A 75 -6.66 -6.40 14.16
C LYS A 75 -6.62 -5.32 15.22
N PHE A 76 -6.92 -4.07 14.87
CA PHE A 76 -6.72 -2.89 15.71
C PHE A 76 -8.03 -2.26 16.20
N GLY A 77 -9.19 -2.69 15.69
CA GLY A 77 -10.49 -2.12 16.01
C GLY A 77 -10.92 -1.01 15.05
N LEU A 78 -12.17 -0.54 15.23
CA LEU A 78 -12.75 0.54 14.42
C LEU A 78 -12.15 1.91 14.78
N ASP A 79 -11.71 2.09 16.03
CA ASP A 79 -11.11 3.33 16.54
C ASP A 79 -9.60 3.44 16.23
N ALA A 80 -9.09 2.58 15.35
CA ALA A 80 -7.68 2.52 15.03
C ALA A 80 -7.23 3.80 14.32
N ILE A 81 -6.22 4.45 14.91
CA ILE A 81 -5.53 5.59 14.32
C ILE A 81 -4.22 5.10 13.70
N LEU A 82 -4.06 5.32 12.40
CA LEU A 82 -2.81 5.02 11.72
C LEU A 82 -1.89 6.24 11.74
N VAL A 83 -0.69 6.05 12.26
CA VAL A 83 0.33 7.10 12.32
C VAL A 83 1.48 6.72 11.42
N LEU A 84 1.82 7.60 10.47
CA LEU A 84 2.87 7.40 9.49
C LEU A 84 3.97 8.44 9.65
N GLY A 85 5.20 8.05 9.35
CA GLY A 85 6.31 8.98 9.24
C GLY A 85 6.19 9.91 8.04
N ASN A 86 6.37 11.20 8.25
CA ASN A 86 6.62 12.16 7.18
C ASN A 86 8.13 12.21 6.90
N TRP A 87 8.66 11.18 6.24
CA TRP A 87 10.06 11.17 5.81
C TRP A 87 10.20 11.77 4.39
N PRO A 88 10.75 13.00 4.24
CA PRO A 88 11.07 13.54 2.93
C PRO A 88 12.36 12.89 2.41
N ALA A 89 12.24 11.80 1.65
CA ALA A 89 13.38 11.29 0.87
C ALA A 89 13.53 12.11 -0.42
N PRO A 90 14.74 12.62 -0.76
CA PRO A 90 14.99 13.12 -2.10
C PRO A 90 14.80 11.98 -3.11
N ASN A 91 14.29 12.31 -4.31
CA ASN A 91 14.12 11.33 -5.38
C ASN A 91 15.48 10.74 -5.78
N THR A 92 15.80 9.56 -5.25
CA THR A 92 16.99 8.81 -5.63
C THR A 92 16.78 8.12 -6.97
N LYS A 93 17.84 8.10 -7.79
CA LYS A 93 17.84 7.42 -9.09
C LYS A 93 17.45 5.95 -8.88
N PHE A 94 16.52 5.44 -9.70
CA PHE A 94 15.97 4.08 -9.61
C PHE A 94 15.03 3.79 -8.42
N HIS A 95 14.58 4.82 -7.69
CA HIS A 95 13.52 4.69 -6.69
C HIS A 95 12.22 5.33 -7.17
N GLU A 96 11.09 4.79 -6.72
CA GLU A 96 9.77 5.32 -7.09
C GLU A 96 9.61 6.77 -6.63
N PRO A 97 9.16 7.68 -7.51
CA PRO A 97 9.23 9.13 -7.29
C PRO A 97 8.17 9.69 -6.33
N THR A 98 7.38 8.87 -5.65
CA THR A 98 6.45 9.34 -4.61
C THR A 98 6.02 8.19 -3.70
N ARG A 99 6.79 7.89 -2.66
CA ARG A 99 6.43 6.80 -1.74
C ARG A 99 5.19 7.18 -0.93
N ASN A 100 4.15 6.34 -1.04
CA ASN A 100 2.95 6.30 -0.20
C ASN A 100 1.79 7.28 -0.47
N LYS A 101 1.86 8.28 -1.37
CA LYS A 101 0.68 9.19 -1.59
C LYS A 101 -0.58 8.44 -2.02
N GLY A 102 -0.45 7.45 -2.90
CA GLY A 102 -1.57 6.61 -3.35
C GLY A 102 -2.16 5.80 -2.20
N LEU A 103 -1.29 5.14 -1.43
CA LEU A 103 -1.66 4.35 -0.25
C LEU A 103 -2.37 5.21 0.80
N ILE A 104 -1.79 6.36 1.17
CA ILE A 104 -2.38 7.31 2.13
C ILE A 104 -3.77 7.74 1.66
N ARG A 105 -3.92 8.08 0.38
CA ARG A 105 -5.20 8.51 -0.18
C ARG A 105 -6.24 7.38 -0.13
N MET A 106 -5.83 6.15 -0.43
CA MET A 106 -6.70 4.97 -0.34
C MET A 106 -7.15 4.73 1.11
N LEU A 107 -6.24 4.76 2.07
CA LEU A 107 -6.55 4.53 3.48
C LEU A 107 -7.52 5.59 4.02
N LYS A 108 -7.29 6.87 3.72
CA LYS A 108 -8.19 7.97 4.07
C LYS A 108 -9.57 7.82 3.40
N LYS A 109 -9.62 7.39 2.14
CA LYS A 109 -10.89 7.17 1.42
C LYS A 109 -11.72 6.06 2.05
N ASN A 110 -11.06 5.04 2.61
CA ASN A 110 -11.70 3.90 3.26
C ASN A 110 -12.02 4.15 4.74
N GLY A 111 -11.98 5.41 5.19
CA GLY A 111 -12.44 5.81 6.53
C GLY A 111 -11.43 5.64 7.66
N LEU A 112 -10.17 5.27 7.37
CA LEU A 112 -9.12 5.22 8.39
C LEU A 112 -8.61 6.62 8.71
N THR A 113 -8.48 6.92 10.00
CA THR A 113 -7.85 8.15 10.49
C THR A 113 -6.33 8.03 10.35
N VAL A 114 -5.75 8.80 9.42
CA VAL A 114 -4.30 8.78 9.14
C VAL A 114 -3.65 10.10 9.53
N HIS A 115 -2.74 10.05 10.50
CA HIS A 115 -1.89 11.17 10.93
C HIS A 115 -0.45 10.98 10.47
N PHE A 116 0.27 12.09 10.40
CA PHE A 116 1.71 12.11 10.13
C PHE A 116 2.45 12.60 11.36
N ILE A 117 3.52 11.88 11.72
CA ILE A 117 4.51 12.35 12.68
C ILE A 117 5.73 12.81 11.90
N ASP A 118 6.28 13.95 12.31
CA ASP A 118 7.59 14.38 11.84
C ASP A 118 8.65 13.45 12.43
N GLU A 119 9.32 12.69 11.57
CA GLU A 119 10.37 11.75 11.99
C GLU A 119 11.72 12.44 12.20
N LEU A 120 11.81 13.77 12.03
CA LEU A 120 13.02 14.52 12.28
C LEU A 120 13.59 14.17 13.66
N LYS A 121 14.82 13.64 13.68
CA LYS A 121 15.54 13.20 14.89
C LYS A 121 14.89 12.03 15.68
N THR A 122 13.91 11.30 15.14
CA THR A 122 13.38 10.09 15.81
C THR A 122 14.44 9.03 16.08
N SER A 123 15.49 8.97 15.24
CA SER A 123 16.65 8.09 15.44
C SER A 123 17.81 8.73 16.19
N SER A 124 17.60 9.90 16.79
CA SER A 124 18.62 10.58 17.60
C SER A 124 18.63 10.14 19.06
N LYS A 125 17.59 9.45 19.54
CA LYS A 125 17.48 9.03 20.94
C LYS A 125 17.38 7.52 21.06
N CYS A 126 17.99 6.97 22.10
CA CYS A 126 17.84 5.56 22.44
C CYS A 126 16.47 5.30 23.08
N PRO A 127 15.64 4.35 22.60
CA PRO A 127 14.35 4.07 23.23
C PRO A 127 14.48 3.42 24.61
N ASN A 128 15.66 2.91 24.98
CA ASN A 128 15.87 2.24 26.27
C ASN A 128 16.49 3.14 27.34
N CYS A 129 17.35 4.08 26.96
CA CYS A 129 18.05 4.95 27.90
C CYS A 129 17.78 6.45 27.69
N GLU A 130 17.01 6.81 26.66
CA GLU A 130 16.65 8.20 26.29
C GLU A 130 17.83 9.14 25.98
N ASP A 131 19.06 8.65 26.09
CA ASP A 131 20.28 9.36 25.75
C ASP A 131 20.38 9.62 24.24
N ASP A 132 21.11 10.70 23.93
CA ASP A 132 21.45 11.07 22.57
C ASP A 132 22.38 10.02 21.92
N LEU A 133 22.10 9.72 20.66
CA LEU A 133 22.82 8.73 19.88
C LEU A 133 23.96 9.38 19.12
N GLU A 134 25.16 8.88 19.34
CA GLU A 134 26.33 9.24 18.57
C GLU A 134 26.27 8.67 17.14
N ILE A 135 26.88 9.39 16.18
CA ILE A 135 26.98 9.01 14.77
C ILE A 135 27.65 7.64 14.61
N PHE A 136 28.61 7.34 15.48
CA PHE A 136 29.37 6.12 15.43
C PHE A 136 29.21 5.34 16.73
N LYS A 137 29.07 4.02 16.60
CA LYS A 137 29.12 3.11 17.75
C LYS A 137 30.23 2.09 17.53
N MET A 138 30.99 1.83 18.58
CA MET A 138 31.84 0.65 18.62
C MET A 138 30.97 -0.57 18.93
N VAL A 139 30.93 -1.51 18.00
CA VAL A 139 30.18 -2.76 18.15
C VAL A 139 31.15 -3.93 18.08
N ILE A 140 30.87 -5.01 18.81
CA ILE A 140 31.59 -6.26 18.65
C ILE A 140 31.57 -6.66 17.18
N ASN A 141 32.71 -7.07 16.64
CA ASN A 141 32.83 -7.39 15.24
C ASN A 141 31.78 -8.44 14.84
N PRO A 142 30.85 -8.11 13.92
CA PRO A 142 29.79 -9.02 13.51
C PRO A 142 30.34 -10.27 12.82
N ARG A 143 31.60 -10.23 12.35
CA ARG A 143 32.32 -11.36 11.75
C ARG A 143 33.09 -12.11 12.85
N PRO A 144 32.64 -13.29 13.31
CA PRO A 144 33.23 -13.98 14.46
C PRO A 144 34.72 -14.30 14.28
N TYR A 145 35.11 -14.72 13.08
CA TYR A 145 36.50 -15.06 12.74
C TYR A 145 37.46 -13.87 12.75
N ARG A 146 36.96 -12.62 12.67
CA ARG A 146 37.79 -11.41 12.77
C ARG A 146 37.89 -10.86 14.18
N ARG A 147 37.20 -11.45 15.17
CA ARG A 147 37.22 -10.94 16.55
C ARG A 147 38.57 -11.11 17.24
N VAL A 148 39.38 -12.07 16.79
CA VAL A 148 40.73 -12.30 17.32
C VAL A 148 41.64 -11.13 16.95
N ASP A 149 41.64 -10.71 15.68
CA ASP A 149 42.51 -9.63 15.19
C ASP A 149 41.90 -8.24 15.37
N MET A 150 40.57 -8.15 15.29
CA MET A 150 39.80 -6.90 15.35
C MET A 150 38.49 -7.12 16.14
N PRO A 151 38.55 -7.07 17.48
CA PRO A 151 37.41 -7.41 18.35
C PRO A 151 36.23 -6.45 18.21
N THR A 152 36.50 -5.17 17.94
CA THR A 152 35.47 -4.12 17.81
C THR A 152 35.62 -3.37 16.50
N VAL A 153 34.49 -3.01 15.89
CA VAL A 153 34.41 -2.22 14.66
C VAL A 153 33.58 -0.96 14.88
N LYS A 154 33.98 0.12 14.20
CA LYS A 154 33.23 1.37 14.16
C LYS A 154 32.10 1.23 13.13
N CYS A 155 30.86 1.31 13.58
CA CYS A 155 29.68 1.26 12.72
C CYS A 155 28.96 2.62 12.73
N HIS A 156 28.45 3.03 11.57
CA HIS A 156 27.49 4.13 11.49
C HIS A 156 26.19 3.72 12.18
N ARG A 157 25.65 4.58 13.05
CA ARG A 157 24.25 4.48 13.48
C ARG A 157 23.36 5.11 12.40
N LEU A 158 22.10 4.67 12.37
CA LEU A 158 21.05 5.34 11.61
C LEU A 158 20.79 6.71 12.25
N LEU A 159 21.55 7.71 11.84
CA LEU A 159 21.18 9.10 12.06
C LEU A 159 20.53 9.61 10.79
N SER A 160 19.23 9.77 10.86
CA SER A 160 18.47 10.54 9.90
C SER A 160 18.78 12.02 10.13
N TYR A 161 19.52 12.64 9.21
CA TYR A 161 19.72 14.09 9.14
C TYR A 161 18.45 14.79 8.70
#